data_AF-A0A8B6Y1F0-F1
#
_entry.id   AF-A0A8B6Y1F0-F1
#
_cell.length_a   1.000
_cell.length_b   1.000
_cell.length_c   1.000
_cell.angle_alpha   90.00
_cell.angle_beta   90.00
_cell.angle_gamma   90.00
#
_symmetry.space_group_name_H-M   'P 1'
#
loop_
_entity.id
_entity.type
_entity.pdbx_description
1 polymer ?
#
loop_
_entity_poly.entity_id
_entity_poly.type
_entity_poly.pdbx_seq_one_letter_code
_entity_poly.pdbx_strand_id
1 'polypeptide(L)'
;MATENDKQQKHKPGPLKQQNKSHKHGSHKTKGQLDKSNKGKVELKLIPKKNKELDRKQRRHQINQIRKNKRENIIEKKRKINSESYAPHVI
;
A
#
# COMPACT_ATOMS: atom_id res chain seq x y z
N MET A 1 34.56 2.02 58.13
CA MET A 1 35.16 1.39 56.95
C MET A 1 34.22 0.28 56.50
N ALA A 2 33.47 0.48 55.42
CA ALA A 2 32.56 -0.54 54.87
C ALA A 2 33.26 -1.17 53.66
N THR A 3 33.78 -2.39 53.83
CA THR A 3 34.50 -3.14 52.80
C THR A 3 33.54 -4.00 52.00
N GLU A 4 33.43 -3.64 50.72
CA GLU A 4 33.41 -4.52 49.55
C GLU A 4 32.25 -5.52 49.33
N ASN A 5 31.42 -5.12 48.36
CA ASN A 5 30.96 -5.97 47.25
C ASN A 5 30.06 -7.17 47.59
N ASP A 6 28.84 -6.88 48.06
CA ASP A 6 27.67 -7.72 47.76
C ASP A 6 27.30 -7.59 46.27
N LYS A 7 28.18 -8.08 45.40
CA LYS A 7 27.81 -8.38 44.00
C LYS A 7 26.99 -9.66 44.04
N GLN A 8 25.70 -9.52 44.34
CA GLN A 8 24.71 -10.58 44.16
C GLN A 8 24.91 -11.20 42.77
N GLN A 9 25.43 -12.43 42.75
CA GLN A 9 25.67 -13.17 41.51
C GLN A 9 24.31 -13.44 40.86
N LYS A 10 24.00 -12.68 39.81
CA LYS A 10 22.78 -12.86 39.03
C LYS A 10 22.86 -14.22 38.35
N HIS A 11 22.02 -15.17 38.77
CA HIS A 11 21.95 -16.50 38.13
C HIS A 11 21.74 -16.34 36.62
N LYS A 12 22.70 -16.85 35.83
CA LYS A 12 22.59 -16.87 34.38
C LYS A 12 21.88 -18.15 33.93
N PRO A 13 20.96 -18.06 32.96
CA PRO A 13 20.33 -19.25 32.41
C PRO A 13 21.37 -20.16 31.75
N GLY A 14 21.27 -21.47 31.98
CA GLY A 14 22.13 -22.46 31.34
C GLY A 14 21.87 -22.60 29.83
N PRO A 15 22.79 -23.25 29.09
CA PRO A 15 22.75 -23.33 27.62
C PRO A 15 21.54 -24.11 27.08
N LEU A 16 20.96 -25.00 27.88
CA LEU A 16 19.79 -25.79 27.53
C LEU A 16 18.47 -25.13 27.96
N LYS A 17 18.50 -23.90 28.49
CA LYS A 17 17.28 -23.22 28.93
C LYS A 17 16.46 -22.82 27.71
N GLN A 18 15.34 -23.52 27.53
CA GLN A 18 14.34 -23.18 26.53
C GLN A 18 13.78 -21.77 26.80
N GLN A 19 13.87 -20.89 25.81
CA GLN A 19 13.18 -19.61 25.84
C GLN A 19 11.71 -19.85 25.50
N ASN A 20 10.80 -19.23 26.26
CA ASN A 20 9.37 -19.28 25.93
C ASN A 20 9.13 -18.68 24.54
N LYS A 21 8.20 -19.24 23.78
CA LYS A 21 7.81 -18.71 22.46
C LYS A 21 7.32 -17.27 22.64
N SER A 22 7.92 -16.32 21.92
CA SER A 22 7.38 -14.95 21.88
C SER A 22 6.02 -14.98 21.20
N HIS A 23 4.95 -14.62 21.92
CA HIS A 23 3.65 -14.41 21.30
C HIS A 23 3.71 -13.25 20.32
N LYS A 24 2.95 -13.31 19.22
CA LYS A 24 2.77 -12.16 18.30
C LYS A 24 2.04 -11.04 19.03
N HIS A 25 2.78 -10.13 19.67
CA HIS A 25 2.22 -8.88 20.21
C HIS A 25 2.35 -7.71 19.22
N GLY A 26 2.88 -7.96 18.01
CA GLY A 26 3.17 -6.92 17.01
C GLY A 26 2.13 -6.73 15.91
N SER A 27 1.10 -7.58 15.82
CA SER A 27 0.11 -7.49 14.73
C SER A 27 -1.03 -6.50 15.00
N HIS A 28 -1.17 -6.06 16.24
CA HIS A 28 -2.17 -5.06 16.63
C HIS A 28 -1.46 -3.92 17.32
N LYS A 29 -1.30 -2.80 16.61
CA LYS A 29 -0.99 -1.54 17.30
C LYS A 29 -2.15 -1.29 18.27
N THR A 30 -1.86 -1.26 19.57
CA THR A 30 -2.88 -0.90 20.56
C THR A 30 -3.33 0.53 20.28
N LYS A 31 -4.58 0.88 20.65
CA LYS A 31 -5.10 2.24 20.46
C LYS A 31 -4.12 3.29 21.00
N GLY A 32 -3.51 3.06 22.17
CA GLY A 32 -2.51 3.97 22.75
C GLY A 32 -1.20 4.10 21.95
N GLN A 33 -0.78 3.07 21.20
CA GLN A 33 0.40 3.15 20.33
C GLN A 33 0.09 3.86 19.01
N LEU A 34 -1.12 3.70 18.49
CA LEU A 34 -1.65 4.52 17.39
C LEU A 34 -1.76 5.99 17.83
N ASP A 35 -2.31 6.25 19.01
CA ASP A 35 -2.46 7.61 19.55
C ASP A 35 -1.10 8.28 19.80
N LYS A 36 -0.08 7.55 20.28
CA LYS A 36 1.29 8.08 20.39
C LYS A 36 1.93 8.36 19.04
N SER A 37 1.69 7.52 18.03
CA SER A 37 2.19 7.71 16.65
C SER A 37 1.47 8.85 15.90
N ASN A 38 0.19 9.09 16.24
CA ASN A 38 -0.67 10.08 15.60
C ASN A 38 -0.68 11.42 16.37
N LYS A 39 -0.34 11.44 17.66
CA LYS A 39 -0.14 12.67 18.43
C LYS A 39 0.96 13.50 17.77
N GLY A 40 0.60 14.72 17.34
CA GLY A 40 1.50 15.66 16.69
C GLY A 40 1.58 15.55 15.16
N LYS A 41 0.98 14.52 14.54
CA LYS A 41 0.81 14.47 13.08
C LYS A 41 -0.56 15.04 12.71
N VAL A 42 -0.57 16.30 12.30
CA VAL A 42 -1.77 16.90 11.67
C VAL A 42 -1.80 16.42 10.23
N GLU A 43 -2.44 15.28 9.99
CA GLU A 43 -2.82 14.91 8.63
C GLU A 43 -3.80 15.98 8.13
N LEU A 44 -3.38 16.77 7.12
CA LEU A 44 -4.31 17.54 6.31
C LEU A 44 -5.41 16.55 5.89
N LYS A 45 -6.65 16.78 6.35
CA LYS A 45 -7.79 15.90 6.08
C LYS A 45 -8.01 15.87 4.56
N LEU A 46 -7.27 15.02 3.85
CA LEU A 46 -7.62 14.56 2.52
C LEU A 46 -8.87 13.74 2.74
N ILE A 47 -10.04 14.37 2.62
CA ILE A 47 -11.33 13.68 2.61
C ILE A 47 -11.18 12.63 1.50
N PRO A 48 -11.00 11.33 1.80
CA PRO A 48 -10.89 10.36 0.73
C PRO A 48 -12.26 10.39 0.06
N LYS A 49 -12.29 10.72 -1.23
CA LYS A 49 -13.53 10.61 -2.01
C LYS A 49 -14.00 9.17 -1.80
N LYS A 50 -15.17 8.99 -1.17
CA LYS A 50 -15.73 7.65 -0.92
C LYS A 50 -15.66 6.87 -2.23
N ASN A 51 -15.02 5.71 -2.22
CA ASN A 51 -15.02 4.81 -3.36
C ASN A 51 -16.48 4.48 -3.68
N LYS A 52 -17.02 5.09 -4.74
CA LYS A 52 -18.39 4.83 -5.17
C LYS A 52 -18.37 3.49 -5.88
N GLU A 53 -18.98 2.49 -5.27
CA GLU A 53 -19.27 1.24 -5.96
C GLU A 53 -20.23 1.55 -7.12
N LEU A 54 -19.80 1.21 -8.33
CA LEU A 54 -20.59 1.47 -9.54
C LEU A 54 -21.73 0.46 -9.62
N ASP A 55 -22.94 0.91 -9.93
CA ASP A 55 -24.07 0.02 -10.23
C ASP A 55 -23.81 -0.80 -11.52
N ARG A 56 -24.55 -1.91 -11.71
CA ARG A 56 -24.48 -2.76 -12.91
C ARG A 56 -24.63 -1.95 -14.21
N LYS A 57 -25.56 -1.00 -14.26
CA LYS A 57 -25.75 -0.14 -15.45
C LYS A 57 -24.54 0.77 -15.69
N GLN A 58 -23.99 1.34 -14.62
CA GLN A 58 -22.81 2.20 -14.69
C GLN A 58 -21.57 1.44 -15.16
N ARG A 59 -21.34 0.23 -14.65
CA ARG A 59 -20.25 -0.65 -15.13
C ARG A 59 -20.39 -0.97 -16.62
N ARG A 60 -21.61 -1.30 -17.08
CA ARG A 60 -21.86 -1.56 -18.51
C ARG A 60 -21.58 -0.31 -19.36
N HIS A 61 -22.02 0.85 -18.90
CA HIS A 61 -21.79 2.12 -19.61
C HIS A 61 -20.29 2.44 -19.71
N GLN A 62 -19.56 2.32 -18.60
CA GLN A 62 -18.11 2.52 -18.56
C GLN A 62 -17.38 1.58 -19.53
N ILE A 63 -17.74 0.29 -19.56
CA ILE A 63 -17.13 -0.68 -20.49
C ILE A 63 -17.39 -0.27 -21.95
N ASN A 64 -18.59 0.18 -22.28
CA ASN A 64 -18.92 0.63 -23.63
C ASN A 64 -18.11 1.86 -24.04
N GLN A 65 -17.96 2.84 -23.13
CA GLN A 65 -17.10 4.01 -23.36
C GLN A 65 -15.65 3.58 -23.61
N ILE A 66 -15.09 2.72 -22.74
CA ILE A 66 -13.71 2.24 -22.88
C ILE A 66 -13.51 1.51 -24.21
N ARG A 67 -14.45 0.66 -24.62
CA ARG A 67 -14.37 -0.06 -25.91
C ARG A 67 -14.43 0.90 -27.09
N LYS A 68 -15.33 1.89 -27.05
CA LYS A 68 -15.45 2.93 -28.09
C LYS A 68 -14.12 3.70 -28.23
N ASN A 69 -13.59 4.21 -27.13
CA ASN A 69 -12.35 4.98 -27.12
C ASN A 69 -11.15 4.15 -27.62
N LYS A 70 -11.04 2.89 -27.18
CA LYS A 70 -9.98 1.99 -27.67
C LYS A 70 -10.09 1.73 -29.17
N ARG A 71 -11.30 1.52 -29.68
CA ARG A 71 -11.55 1.33 -31.11
C ARG A 71 -11.17 2.58 -31.91
N GLU A 72 -11.60 3.75 -31.47
CA GLU A 72 -11.28 5.04 -32.11
C GLU A 72 -9.77 5.27 -32.13
N ASN A 73 -9.08 5.09 -31.00
CA ASN A 73 -7.62 5.21 -30.93
C ASN A 73 -6.89 4.26 -31.90
N ILE A 74 -7.35 3.02 -32.06
CA ILE A 74 -6.76 2.08 -33.01
C ILE A 74 -7.02 2.53 -34.46
N ILE A 75 -8.23 2.96 -34.77
CA ILE A 75 -8.59 3.45 -36.11
C ILE A 75 -7.75 4.69 -36.46
N GLU A 76 -7.59 5.63 -35.54
CA GLU A 76 -6.74 6.79 -35.75
C GLU A 76 -5.28 6.41 -36.01
N LYS A 77 -4.72 5.48 -35.22
CA LYS A 77 -3.35 4.97 -35.47
C LYS A 77 -3.22 4.33 -36.84
N LYS A 78 -4.22 3.54 -37.26
CA LYS A 78 -4.23 2.93 -38.60
C LYS A 78 -4.36 3.98 -39.70
N ARG A 79 -5.21 5.00 -39.53
CA ARG A 79 -5.36 6.11 -40.48
C ARG A 79 -4.09 6.94 -40.63
N LYS A 80 -3.23 7.00 -39.62
CA LYS A 80 -1.94 7.71 -39.74
C LYS A 80 -0.94 6.99 -40.65
N ILE A 81 -1.11 5.68 -40.86
CA ILE A 81 -0.24 4.87 -41.71
C ILE A 81 -0.98 4.69 -43.04
N ASN A 82 -0.38 5.12 -44.15
CA ASN A 82 -0.95 5.01 -45.51
C ASN A 82 -2.21 5.86 -45.79
N SER A 83 -2.35 7.02 -45.14
CA SER A 83 -3.35 8.02 -45.53
C SER A 83 -2.77 9.02 -46.51
N GLU A 84 -3.59 9.50 -47.44
CA GLU A 84 -3.25 10.54 -48.42
C GLU A 84 -2.71 11.82 -47.78
N SER A 85 -3.10 12.14 -46.53
CA SER A 85 -2.60 13.32 -45.80
C SER A 85 -1.35 13.05 -44.95
N TYR A 86 -0.85 11.82 -44.88
CA TYR A 86 0.30 11.43 -44.06
C TYR A 86 1.43 10.89 -44.93
N ALA A 87 2.68 10.98 -44.45
CA ALA A 87 3.84 10.53 -45.20
C ALA A 87 3.73 9.03 -45.57
N PRO A 88 4.17 8.64 -46.78
CA PRO A 88 4.10 7.26 -47.24
C PRO A 88 4.94 6.36 -46.33
N HIS A 89 4.43 5.15 -46.07
CA HIS A 89 5.19 4.13 -45.35
C HIS A 89 6.29 3.58 -46.26
N VAL A 90 7.54 3.90 -45.96
CA VAL A 90 8.70 3.34 -46.65
C VAL A 90 8.92 1.91 -46.14
N ILE A 91 9.02 0.96 -47.07
CA ILE A 91 9.19 -0.48 -46.82
C ILE A 91 10.68 -0.83 -46.89
#